data_AF-A0A7X2TDJ4-F1
#
_entry.id   AF-A0A7X2TDJ4-F1
#
_cell.length_a   1.000
_cell.length_b   1.000
_cell.length_c   1.000
_cell.angle_alpha   90.00
_cell.angle_beta   90.00
_cell.angle_gamma   90.00
#
_symmetry.space_group_name_H-M   'P 1'
#
loop_
_entity.id
_entity.type
_entity.pdbx_description
1 polymer ?
#
loop_
_entity_poly.entity_id
_entity_poly.type
_entity_poly.pdbx_seq_one_letter_code
_entity_poly.pdbx_strand_id
1 'polypeptide(L)'
;MNEVKSAILHCHSDGSIRDSAMKVQTLVDRAKELGASAVALTDHGSMINYIEFTKACQNAGINPIIGVEAYVEEHNEGRRHLILMAKDYQHGFKALIKAVSESNERTEDGFPRMNKEILTRNFGEGSLGHGYVIATSACISGVLGALMSINDKIYTTVEKHVTAQKNLESPTSPGYLKNKGRMDKIKARLSEISASSSELKKAASKSLLTLERKALNAPEGSEKQKEARKVFNEAFATKSQAAIDLAALMGEKAKLTEEAARLKPILAGMEKDIKKWQTLQAKIDAVMGNHIQSDKIDETLTKEALWYQKTFGKDDFYIELQYHGFPQEKEIMPRLAKLSEELGIPAVLANDAHIPRKTGDDILARAIIRTTRFLNAWEEPTASDKELYVKPDKELIDWVSKIIPKDQVLAAYDNIEKIASQCHIEIPDEKHYPKFITPDGSTAEEYLRKMAYEGIAKRYPDGFPNGQADYDRLEYELKIMCDMGYADYHCIVEDFLRYARAAGKLDLDNPEQQKLALSFDVPAIEKYTANLPGETVGPGRGSAAGSLVCYLIGITNIDPLKYGLLFERFLNPERVSMPEQYRASNVNPITQGCAA
;
A
#
# COMPACT_ATOMS: atom_id res chain seq x y z
N MET A 1 10.57 -29.83 -26.41
CA MET A 1 10.09 -30.51 -25.18
C MET A 1 9.59 -29.38 -24.30
N ASN A 2 8.34 -29.41 -23.83
CA ASN A 2 7.77 -28.27 -23.09
C ASN A 2 8.57 -28.07 -21.79
N GLU A 3 9.02 -26.84 -21.57
CA GLU A 3 9.78 -26.42 -20.38
C GLU A 3 8.84 -25.99 -19.25
N VAL A 4 7.61 -25.60 -19.60
CA VAL A 4 6.47 -25.46 -18.70
C VAL A 4 5.37 -26.41 -19.18
N LYS A 5 4.97 -27.35 -18.33
CA LYS A 5 4.02 -28.42 -18.67
C LYS A 5 2.57 -27.93 -18.67
N SER A 6 2.23 -27.03 -17.76
CA SER A 6 0.86 -26.60 -17.48
C SER A 6 0.72 -25.08 -17.55
N ALA A 7 0.88 -24.37 -16.43
CA ALA A 7 0.54 -22.97 -16.34
C ALA A 7 1.56 -22.15 -15.54
N ILE A 8 1.54 -20.84 -15.81
CA ILE A 8 2.24 -19.82 -15.01
C ILE A 8 1.15 -19.06 -14.24
N LEU A 9 1.10 -19.17 -12.90
CA LEU A 9 -0.04 -18.70 -12.10
C LEU A 9 0.12 -17.32 -11.43
N HIS A 10 1.35 -16.95 -11.05
CA HIS A 10 1.62 -15.67 -10.37
C HIS A 10 2.66 -14.89 -11.19
N CYS A 11 2.17 -13.92 -11.96
CA CYS A 11 2.99 -13.05 -12.79
C CYS A 11 2.30 -11.72 -13.12
N HIS A 12 3.14 -10.72 -13.38
CA HIS A 12 2.74 -9.32 -13.49
C HIS A 12 3.12 -8.76 -14.86
N SER A 13 2.16 -8.13 -15.53
CA SER A 13 2.43 -7.29 -16.68
C SER A 13 2.72 -5.85 -16.28
N ASP A 14 2.94 -4.99 -17.26
CA ASP A 14 2.93 -3.54 -17.14
C ASP A 14 1.65 -2.92 -16.53
N GLY A 15 0.59 -3.71 -16.29
CA GLY A 15 -0.56 -3.32 -15.47
C GLY A 15 -0.22 -3.20 -13.98
N SER A 16 0.82 -3.89 -13.52
CA SER A 16 1.52 -3.63 -12.26
C SER A 16 2.36 -2.36 -12.32
N ILE A 17 1.67 -1.22 -12.35
CA ILE A 17 2.25 0.11 -12.53
C ILE A 17 3.39 0.35 -11.53
N ARG A 18 4.55 0.82 -12.05
CA ARG A 18 5.77 1.12 -11.28
C ARG A 18 6.43 -0.09 -10.61
N ASP A 19 6.12 -1.31 -11.05
CA ASP A 19 6.82 -2.54 -10.60
C ASP A 19 7.30 -3.41 -11.77
N SER A 20 6.43 -3.74 -12.72
CA SER A 20 6.76 -4.59 -13.87
C SER A 20 6.88 -3.77 -15.15
N ALA A 21 7.85 -4.14 -16.00
CA ALA A 21 8.03 -3.62 -17.35
C ALA A 21 7.57 -4.61 -18.43
N MET A 22 7.11 -5.80 -18.02
CA MET A 22 6.75 -6.89 -18.92
C MET A 22 5.39 -6.62 -19.55
N LYS A 23 5.33 -6.28 -20.84
CA LYS A 23 4.05 -6.10 -21.53
C LYS A 23 3.24 -7.40 -21.54
N VAL A 24 1.93 -7.28 -21.62
CA VAL A 24 1.00 -8.39 -21.83
C VAL A 24 1.46 -9.32 -22.96
N GLN A 25 1.74 -8.77 -24.14
CA GLN A 25 2.20 -9.57 -25.29
C GLN A 25 3.51 -10.31 -24.98
N THR A 26 4.45 -9.66 -24.30
CA THR A 26 5.74 -10.26 -23.93
C THR A 26 5.57 -11.44 -22.97
N LEU A 27 4.65 -11.34 -22.01
CA LEU A 27 4.31 -12.44 -21.10
C LEU A 27 3.73 -13.63 -21.87
N VAL A 28 2.77 -13.39 -22.77
CA VAL A 28 2.13 -14.45 -23.56
C VAL A 28 3.12 -15.11 -24.52
N ASP A 29 3.97 -14.32 -25.19
CA ASP A 29 5.02 -14.85 -26.07
C ASP A 29 5.98 -15.74 -25.27
N ARG A 30 6.37 -15.31 -24.06
CA ARG A 30 7.24 -16.09 -23.19
C ARG A 30 6.58 -17.39 -22.72
N ALA A 31 5.30 -17.36 -22.37
CA ALA A 31 4.53 -18.55 -22.02
C ALA A 31 4.47 -19.54 -23.19
N LYS A 32 4.24 -19.04 -24.41
CA LYS A 32 4.23 -19.85 -25.64
C LYS A 32 5.58 -20.49 -25.93
N GLU A 33 6.67 -19.73 -25.80
CA GLU A 33 8.03 -20.23 -25.99
C GLU A 33 8.36 -21.40 -25.05
N LEU A 34 7.90 -21.33 -23.80
CA LEU A 34 8.09 -22.38 -22.80
C LEU A 34 7.15 -23.57 -22.98
N GLY A 35 6.13 -23.45 -23.82
CA GLY A 35 5.14 -24.50 -24.10
C GLY A 35 4.02 -24.61 -23.06
N ALA A 36 3.77 -23.54 -22.28
CA ALA A 36 2.67 -23.50 -21.32
C ALA A 36 1.31 -23.59 -22.03
N SER A 37 0.38 -24.36 -21.45
CA SER A 37 -1.01 -24.48 -21.94
C SER A 37 -1.90 -23.35 -21.41
N ALA A 38 -1.54 -22.77 -20.26
CA ALA A 38 -2.24 -21.62 -19.68
C ALA A 38 -1.26 -20.60 -19.08
N VAL A 39 -1.71 -19.36 -18.94
CA VAL A 39 -0.97 -18.32 -18.22
C VAL A 39 -1.97 -17.44 -17.48
N ALA A 40 -1.60 -16.99 -16.29
CA ALA A 40 -2.40 -16.08 -15.49
C ALA A 40 -1.94 -14.62 -15.68
N LEU A 41 -2.87 -13.69 -15.47
CA LEU A 41 -2.54 -12.28 -15.30
C LEU A 41 -2.96 -11.87 -13.89
N THR A 42 -2.01 -11.57 -13.02
CA THR A 42 -2.24 -11.25 -11.60
C THR A 42 -1.61 -9.91 -11.24
N ASP A 43 -1.98 -8.85 -11.96
CA ASP A 43 -1.44 -7.51 -11.72
C ASP A 43 -1.81 -6.95 -10.33
N HIS A 44 -0.99 -6.02 -9.84
CA HIS A 44 -1.12 -5.37 -8.53
C HIS A 44 -2.42 -4.58 -8.40
N GLY A 45 -3.39 -5.13 -7.68
CA GLY A 45 -4.64 -4.46 -7.28
C GLY A 45 -5.53 -4.01 -8.43
N SER A 46 -5.26 -4.43 -9.67
CA SER A 46 -5.98 -3.99 -10.85
C SER A 46 -6.12 -5.10 -11.88
N MET A 47 -7.14 -4.99 -12.73
CA MET A 47 -7.39 -5.94 -13.82
C MET A 47 -7.37 -5.23 -15.18
N ILE A 48 -6.80 -4.03 -15.30
CA ILE A 48 -6.99 -3.14 -16.46
C ILE A 48 -6.63 -3.76 -17.82
N ASN A 49 -5.73 -4.74 -17.82
CA ASN A 49 -5.20 -5.38 -19.02
C ASN A 49 -5.92 -6.67 -19.43
N TYR A 50 -6.99 -7.09 -18.75
CA TYR A 50 -7.63 -8.40 -18.98
C TYR A 50 -8.13 -8.61 -20.43
N ILE A 51 -8.59 -7.55 -21.11
CA ILE A 51 -9.08 -7.62 -22.50
C ILE A 51 -7.93 -7.86 -23.48
N GLU A 52 -6.85 -7.08 -23.37
CA GLU A 52 -5.66 -7.24 -24.21
C GLU A 52 -5.04 -8.62 -23.98
N PHE A 53 -4.95 -9.04 -22.72
CA PHE A 53 -4.41 -10.33 -22.33
C PHE A 53 -5.22 -11.51 -22.88
N THR A 54 -6.54 -11.45 -22.77
CA THR A 54 -7.43 -12.49 -23.32
C THR A 54 -7.23 -12.64 -24.83
N LYS A 55 -7.16 -11.52 -25.56
CA LYS A 55 -6.91 -11.53 -27.02
C LYS A 55 -5.53 -12.07 -27.37
N ALA A 56 -4.49 -11.66 -26.64
CA ALA A 56 -3.13 -12.15 -26.84
C ALA A 56 -3.03 -13.67 -26.63
N CYS A 57 -3.64 -14.19 -25.56
CA CYS A 57 -3.69 -15.62 -25.26
C CYS A 57 -4.45 -16.41 -26.35
N GLN A 58 -5.62 -15.91 -26.78
CA GLN A 58 -6.39 -16.51 -27.87
C GLN A 58 -5.59 -16.61 -29.17
N ASN A 59 -4.89 -15.53 -29.57
CA ASN A 59 -4.02 -15.53 -30.75
C ASN A 59 -2.82 -16.48 -30.61
N ALA A 60 -2.35 -16.68 -29.38
CA ALA A 60 -1.24 -17.57 -29.08
C ALA A 60 -1.65 -19.05 -29.01
N GLY A 61 -2.93 -19.35 -28.81
CA GLY A 61 -3.45 -20.70 -28.54
C GLY A 61 -3.23 -21.13 -27.08
N ILE A 62 -3.19 -20.17 -26.14
CA ILE A 62 -2.97 -20.39 -24.71
C ILE A 62 -4.26 -20.06 -23.95
N ASN A 63 -4.59 -20.84 -22.91
CA ASN A 63 -5.73 -20.57 -22.05
C ASN A 63 -5.44 -19.37 -21.11
N PRO A 64 -6.21 -18.27 -21.15
CA PRO A 64 -6.05 -17.15 -20.24
C PRO A 64 -6.68 -17.44 -18.87
N ILE A 65 -5.90 -17.31 -17.80
CA ILE A 65 -6.39 -17.32 -16.41
C ILE A 65 -6.46 -15.87 -15.93
N ILE A 66 -7.67 -15.33 -15.82
CA ILE A 66 -7.85 -13.92 -15.42
C ILE A 66 -7.84 -13.82 -13.90
N GLY A 67 -6.92 -13.02 -13.36
CA GLY A 67 -6.76 -12.83 -11.93
C GLY A 67 -6.34 -11.42 -11.53
N VAL A 68 -5.92 -11.29 -10.27
CA VAL A 68 -5.38 -10.07 -9.65
C VAL A 68 -4.55 -10.45 -8.43
N GLU A 69 -3.45 -9.74 -8.19
CA GLU A 69 -2.84 -9.73 -6.86
C GLU A 69 -3.51 -8.64 -6.04
N ALA A 70 -4.55 -9.04 -5.30
CA ALA A 70 -5.33 -8.12 -4.49
C ALA A 70 -4.54 -7.65 -3.26
N TYR A 71 -4.72 -6.38 -2.92
CA TYR A 71 -4.26 -5.83 -1.67
C TYR A 71 -5.34 -6.01 -0.59
N VAL A 72 -4.99 -6.64 0.52
CA VAL A 72 -5.89 -6.88 1.66
C VAL A 72 -5.38 -6.13 2.88
N GLU A 73 -6.26 -5.41 3.56
CA GLU A 73 -5.92 -4.74 4.81
C GLU A 73 -7.13 -4.58 5.75
N GLU A 74 -6.91 -4.99 7.00
CA GLU A 74 -7.78 -4.73 8.15
C GLU A 74 -7.17 -3.67 9.05
N HIS A 75 -7.99 -2.74 9.55
CA HIS A 75 -7.68 -1.85 10.69
C HIS A 75 -6.25 -1.26 10.75
N ASN A 76 -5.65 -0.91 9.59
CA ASN A 76 -4.28 -0.40 9.46
C ASN A 76 -3.17 -1.36 9.90
N GLU A 77 -3.40 -2.68 9.83
CA GLU A 77 -2.40 -3.72 10.11
C GLU A 77 -1.31 -3.83 9.04
N GLY A 78 -1.40 -3.01 7.99
CA GLY A 78 -0.52 -3.03 6.84
C GLY A 78 -1.07 -3.93 5.74
N ARG A 79 -0.92 -3.43 4.51
CA ARG A 79 -1.31 -4.11 3.28
C ARG A 79 -0.62 -5.46 3.11
N ARG A 80 -1.42 -6.48 2.79
CA ARG A 80 -0.99 -7.84 2.44
C ARG A 80 -1.43 -8.20 1.04
N HIS A 81 -0.78 -9.17 0.43
CA HIS A 81 -1.11 -9.65 -0.92
C HIS A 81 -1.98 -10.90 -0.88
N LEU A 82 -2.87 -11.05 -1.86
CA LEU A 82 -3.72 -12.23 -2.04
C LEU A 82 -3.93 -12.44 -3.55
N ILE A 83 -3.51 -13.59 -4.09
CA ILE A 83 -3.77 -13.89 -5.49
C ILE A 83 -5.18 -14.43 -5.61
N LEU A 84 -5.94 -13.89 -6.57
CA LEU A 84 -7.29 -14.33 -6.91
C LEU A 84 -7.36 -14.63 -8.39
N MET A 85 -7.92 -15.78 -8.76
CA MET A 85 -8.08 -16.23 -10.15
C MET A 85 -9.51 -16.71 -10.38
N ALA A 86 -10.17 -16.20 -11.41
CA ALA A 86 -11.53 -16.58 -11.73
C ALA A 86 -11.58 -17.94 -12.47
N LYS A 87 -12.52 -18.79 -12.09
CA LYS A 87 -12.75 -20.08 -12.77
C LYS A 87 -13.59 -19.95 -14.04
N ASP A 88 -14.59 -19.07 -14.02
CA ASP A 88 -15.51 -18.87 -15.13
C ASP A 88 -15.90 -17.39 -15.31
N TYR A 89 -16.58 -17.08 -16.42
CA TYR A 89 -17.11 -15.74 -16.66
C TYR A 89 -18.34 -15.42 -15.79
N GLN A 90 -19.26 -16.38 -15.63
CA GLN A 90 -20.60 -16.10 -15.07
C GLN A 90 -20.60 -15.80 -13.58
N HIS A 91 -19.69 -16.40 -12.82
CA HIS A 91 -19.62 -16.31 -11.38
C HIS A 91 -18.29 -15.70 -10.94
N GLY A 92 -17.18 -16.37 -11.28
CA GLY A 92 -15.84 -16.04 -10.78
C GLY A 92 -15.38 -14.66 -11.24
N PHE A 93 -15.39 -14.41 -12.55
CA PHE A 93 -14.96 -13.14 -13.13
C PHE A 93 -15.84 -11.97 -12.67
N LYS A 94 -17.17 -12.14 -12.66
CA LYS A 94 -18.10 -11.08 -12.22
C LYS A 94 -17.92 -10.74 -10.74
N ALA A 95 -17.75 -11.74 -9.87
CA ALA A 95 -17.45 -11.50 -8.45
C ALA A 95 -16.09 -10.83 -8.27
N LEU A 96 -15.07 -11.28 -9.01
CA LEU A 96 -13.72 -10.76 -8.93
C LEU A 96 -13.64 -9.28 -9.37
N ILE A 97 -14.20 -8.95 -10.53
CA ILE A 97 -14.18 -7.56 -11.03
C ILE A 97 -15.02 -6.62 -10.16
N LYS A 98 -16.09 -7.13 -9.53
CA LYS A 98 -16.87 -6.38 -8.55
C LYS A 98 -16.06 -6.10 -7.29
N ALA A 99 -15.37 -7.10 -6.74
CA ALA A 99 -14.52 -6.93 -5.56
C ALA A 99 -13.36 -5.95 -5.82
N VAL A 100 -12.71 -6.03 -6.99
CA VAL A 100 -11.69 -5.05 -7.40
C VAL A 100 -12.31 -3.65 -7.50
N SER A 101 -13.50 -3.51 -8.08
CA SER A 101 -14.21 -2.22 -8.13
C SER A 101 -14.53 -1.66 -6.74
N GLU A 102 -15.02 -2.49 -5.81
CA GLU A 102 -15.27 -2.09 -4.42
C GLU A 102 -13.97 -1.69 -3.69
N SER A 103 -12.85 -2.36 -3.98
CA SER A 103 -11.56 -1.99 -3.38
C SER A 103 -11.06 -0.60 -3.80
N ASN A 104 -11.50 -0.10 -4.97
CA ASN A 104 -11.15 1.25 -5.43
C ASN A 104 -11.82 2.33 -4.58
N GLU A 105 -13.00 2.06 -4.00
CA GLU A 105 -13.66 2.96 -3.05
C GLU A 105 -12.89 3.08 -1.72
N ARG A 106 -11.95 2.16 -1.47
CA ARG A 106 -11.05 2.11 -0.30
C ARG A 106 -9.59 2.34 -0.69
N THR A 107 -9.34 3.15 -1.72
CA THR A 107 -7.98 3.47 -2.16
C THR A 107 -7.31 4.40 -1.16
N GLU A 108 -6.14 4.00 -0.66
CA GLU A 108 -5.28 4.83 0.17
C GLU A 108 -3.83 4.69 -0.32
N ASP A 109 -3.11 5.81 -0.41
CA ASP A 109 -1.77 5.93 -0.99
C ASP A 109 -1.64 5.36 -2.42
N GLY A 110 -2.74 5.38 -3.19
CA GLY A 110 -2.79 4.85 -4.56
C GLY A 110 -2.90 3.32 -4.63
N PHE A 111 -3.20 2.66 -3.52
CA PHE A 111 -3.42 1.20 -3.47
C PHE A 111 -4.89 0.91 -3.14
N PRO A 112 -5.66 0.27 -4.03
CA PRO A 112 -7.04 -0.12 -3.75
C PRO A 112 -7.05 -1.35 -2.83
N ARG A 113 -7.75 -1.28 -1.68
CA ARG A 113 -7.63 -2.29 -0.61
C ARG A 113 -8.95 -3.01 -0.36
N MET A 114 -8.93 -4.34 -0.42
CA MET A 114 -10.00 -5.20 0.07
C MET A 114 -9.90 -5.36 1.60
N ASN A 115 -11.02 -5.56 2.26
CA ASN A 115 -11.11 -6.02 3.64
C ASN A 115 -11.90 -7.33 3.67
N LYS A 116 -11.96 -7.97 4.83
CA LYS A 116 -12.73 -9.18 5.09
C LYS A 116 -14.21 -9.00 4.79
N GLU A 117 -14.76 -7.79 4.91
CA GLU A 117 -16.13 -7.50 4.52
C GLU A 117 -16.34 -7.63 3.01
N ILE A 118 -15.51 -6.97 2.20
CA ILE A 118 -15.52 -7.10 0.72
C ILE A 118 -15.28 -8.55 0.31
N LEU A 119 -14.29 -9.21 0.91
CA LEU A 119 -13.98 -10.61 0.62
C LEU A 119 -15.15 -11.54 0.96
N THR A 120 -15.78 -11.37 2.12
CA THR A 120 -16.95 -12.19 2.53
C THR A 120 -18.13 -11.94 1.61
N ARG A 121 -18.40 -10.68 1.25
CA ARG A 121 -19.54 -10.30 0.40
C ARG A 121 -19.43 -10.89 -1.01
N ASN A 122 -18.22 -10.92 -1.58
CA ASN A 122 -18.00 -11.34 -2.96
C ASN A 122 -17.60 -12.81 -3.09
N PHE A 123 -16.96 -13.40 -2.07
CA PHE A 123 -16.40 -14.74 -2.15
C PHE A 123 -16.87 -15.69 -1.03
N GLY A 124 -17.39 -15.19 0.09
CA GLY A 124 -17.85 -16.02 1.22
C GLY A 124 -19.07 -16.90 0.90
N GLU A 125 -19.36 -17.88 1.77
CA GLU A 125 -20.47 -18.83 1.60
C GLU A 125 -21.79 -18.14 1.19
N GLY A 126 -22.38 -18.57 0.07
CA GLY A 126 -23.62 -18.02 -0.47
C GLY A 126 -23.46 -16.79 -1.38
N SER A 127 -22.25 -16.26 -1.53
CA SER A 127 -21.94 -15.21 -2.51
C SER A 127 -21.75 -15.77 -3.93
N LEU A 128 -21.71 -14.88 -4.92
CA LEU A 128 -21.52 -15.24 -6.33
C LEU A 128 -20.18 -15.95 -6.59
N GLY A 129 -19.10 -15.52 -5.92
CA GLY A 129 -17.75 -16.01 -6.20
C GLY A 129 -17.34 -17.25 -5.40
N HIS A 130 -18.13 -17.68 -4.42
CA HIS A 130 -17.80 -18.83 -3.56
C HIS A 130 -17.70 -20.13 -4.37
N GLY A 131 -16.55 -20.79 -4.33
CA GLY A 131 -16.29 -21.98 -5.15
C GLY A 131 -15.92 -21.70 -6.62
N TYR A 132 -15.97 -20.43 -7.05
CA TYR A 132 -15.73 -19.99 -8.43
C TYR A 132 -14.50 -19.07 -8.58
N VAL A 133 -13.81 -18.78 -7.47
CA VAL A 133 -12.55 -18.02 -7.44
C VAL A 133 -11.53 -18.81 -6.65
N ILE A 134 -10.39 -19.09 -7.28
CA ILE A 134 -9.25 -19.72 -6.63
C ILE A 134 -8.42 -18.61 -5.99
N ALA A 135 -8.05 -18.79 -4.72
CA ALA A 135 -7.18 -17.90 -3.99
C ALA A 135 -5.88 -18.58 -3.57
N THR A 136 -4.76 -17.86 -3.59
CA THR A 136 -3.51 -18.33 -2.99
C THR A 136 -3.03 -17.36 -1.91
N SER A 137 -2.26 -17.86 -0.95
CA SER A 137 -1.68 -17.03 0.11
C SER A 137 -0.64 -16.00 -0.37
N ALA A 138 -0.32 -15.97 -1.67
CA ALA A 138 0.63 -15.08 -2.34
C ALA A 138 2.08 -15.16 -1.79
N CYS A 139 2.83 -14.07 -1.97
CA CYS A 139 4.25 -13.98 -1.64
C CYS A 139 4.54 -13.88 -0.13
N ILE A 140 5.78 -13.54 0.26
CA ILE A 140 6.12 -13.27 1.68
C ILE A 140 5.34 -12.10 2.28
N SER A 141 4.88 -11.17 1.45
CA SER A 141 3.99 -10.08 1.86
C SER A 141 2.50 -10.49 1.81
N GLY A 142 2.24 -11.76 1.55
CA GLY A 142 0.91 -12.34 1.45
C GLY A 142 0.18 -12.44 2.78
N VAL A 143 -1.10 -12.77 2.72
CA VAL A 143 -2.02 -12.79 3.87
C VAL A 143 -1.57 -13.71 5.03
N LEU A 144 -0.78 -14.76 4.72
CA LEU A 144 -0.17 -15.64 5.72
C LEU A 144 1.30 -15.30 5.98
N GLY A 145 2.10 -15.09 4.93
CA GLY A 145 3.53 -14.81 5.06
C GLY A 145 3.83 -13.57 5.91
N ALA A 146 3.05 -12.50 5.73
CA ALA A 146 3.25 -11.24 6.45
C ALA A 146 3.05 -11.37 7.97
N LEU A 147 2.21 -12.32 8.42
CA LEU A 147 1.99 -12.57 9.85
C LEU A 147 3.24 -13.14 10.53
N MET A 148 4.05 -13.92 9.80
CA MET A 148 5.31 -14.46 10.33
C MET A 148 6.38 -13.38 10.51
N SER A 149 6.27 -12.27 9.78
CA SER A 149 7.17 -11.12 9.81
C SER A 149 6.64 -9.96 10.67
N ILE A 150 5.56 -10.14 11.45
CA ILE A 150 4.93 -9.05 12.20
C ILE A 150 5.87 -8.40 13.23
N ASN A 151 6.85 -9.15 13.74
CA ASN A 151 7.85 -8.66 14.68
C ASN A 151 9.11 -8.07 14.00
N ASP A 152 9.27 -8.16 12.67
CA ASP A 152 10.52 -7.77 12.00
C ASP A 152 10.83 -6.27 12.18
N LYS A 153 9.79 -5.43 12.13
CA LYS A 153 9.91 -3.99 12.40
C LYS A 153 10.34 -3.70 13.84
N ILE A 154 9.87 -4.51 14.79
CA ILE A 154 10.26 -4.42 16.21
C ILE A 154 11.75 -4.75 16.31
N TYR A 155 12.19 -5.89 15.77
CA TYR A 155 13.59 -6.31 15.82
C TYR A 155 14.53 -5.33 15.14
N THR A 156 14.19 -4.84 13.95
CA THR A 156 15.00 -3.85 13.23
C THR A 156 15.14 -2.54 14.01
N THR A 157 14.05 -2.06 14.62
CA THR A 157 14.05 -0.84 15.43
C THR A 157 14.88 -1.01 16.71
N VAL A 158 14.76 -2.17 17.35
CA VAL A 158 15.56 -2.52 18.53
C VAL A 158 17.03 -2.60 18.17
N GLU A 159 17.41 -3.27 17.08
CA GLU A 159 18.80 -3.38 16.63
C GLU A 159 19.42 -2.01 16.36
N LYS A 160 18.67 -1.08 15.74
CA LYS A 160 19.09 0.31 15.54
C LYS A 160 19.41 1.00 16.87
N HIS A 161 18.56 0.84 17.88
CA HIS A 161 18.76 1.45 19.20
C HIS A 161 19.89 0.79 19.98
N VAL A 162 19.99 -0.55 19.93
CA VAL A 162 21.09 -1.32 20.55
C VAL A 162 22.43 -0.95 19.92
N THR A 163 22.49 -0.77 18.60
CA THR A 163 23.69 -0.32 17.90
C THR A 163 24.08 1.10 18.33
N ALA A 164 23.12 2.00 18.50
CA ALA A 164 23.37 3.33 19.05
C ALA A 164 23.83 3.30 20.52
N GLN A 165 23.47 2.27 21.29
CA GLN A 165 23.94 2.07 22.67
C GLN A 165 25.39 1.58 22.76
N LYS A 166 25.92 0.85 21.76
CA LYS A 166 27.25 0.19 21.84
C LYS A 166 28.40 1.11 22.26
N ASN A 167 28.35 2.38 21.87
CA ASN A 167 29.42 3.35 22.14
C ASN A 167 29.12 4.30 23.32
N LEU A 168 28.08 4.03 24.09
CA LEU A 168 27.70 4.83 25.27
C LEU A 168 28.07 4.08 26.55
N GLU A 169 28.42 4.84 27.59
CA GLU A 169 28.50 4.30 28.95
C GLU A 169 27.11 3.88 29.44
N SER A 170 27.05 2.77 30.16
CA SER A 170 25.84 2.23 30.80
C SER A 170 26.00 2.20 32.32
N PRO A 171 24.91 2.07 33.10
CA PRO A 171 24.98 1.95 34.56
C PRO A 171 25.87 0.79 35.05
N THR A 172 26.09 -0.22 34.22
CA THR A 172 26.88 -1.42 34.51
C THR A 172 28.27 -1.40 33.87
N SER A 173 28.66 -0.30 33.21
CA SER A 173 29.94 -0.21 32.52
C SER A 173 31.12 -0.29 33.51
N PRO A 174 32.13 -1.15 33.27
CA PRO A 174 33.24 -1.35 34.21
C PRO A 174 34.01 -0.06 34.53
N GLY A 175 34.21 0.79 33.52
CA GLY A 175 34.88 2.08 33.67
C GLY A 175 34.12 3.03 34.60
N TYR A 176 32.81 3.17 34.39
CA TYR A 176 31.95 3.99 35.24
C TYR A 176 31.91 3.48 36.68
N LEU A 177 31.67 2.18 36.88
CA LEU A 177 31.62 1.58 38.22
C LEU A 177 32.95 1.77 38.99
N LYS A 178 34.09 1.62 38.31
CA LYS A 178 35.41 1.86 38.89
C LYS A 178 35.61 3.33 39.30
N ASN A 179 35.29 4.28 38.42
CA ASN A 179 35.46 5.71 38.70
C ASN A 179 34.49 6.20 39.78
N LYS A 180 33.25 5.70 39.76
CA LYS A 180 32.24 5.98 40.78
C LYS A 180 32.67 5.44 42.13
N GLY A 181 33.11 4.18 42.20
CA GLY A 181 33.64 3.59 43.42
C GLY A 181 34.87 4.32 43.98
N ARG A 182 35.78 4.81 43.11
CA ARG A 182 36.89 5.68 43.53
C ARG A 182 36.38 7.00 44.11
N MET A 183 35.46 7.67 43.44
CA MET A 183 34.86 8.91 43.91
C MET A 183 34.15 8.73 45.26
N ASP A 184 33.42 7.63 45.45
CA ASP A 184 32.72 7.33 46.69
C ASP A 184 33.70 7.09 47.85
N LYS A 185 34.81 6.37 47.60
CA LYS A 185 35.91 6.21 48.58
C LYS A 185 36.56 7.54 48.94
N ILE A 186 36.85 8.39 47.94
CA ILE A 186 37.41 9.73 48.17
C ILE A 186 36.45 10.57 49.02
N LYS A 187 35.15 10.58 48.69
CA LYS A 187 34.14 11.30 49.47
C LYS A 187 34.05 10.80 50.92
N ALA A 188 34.03 9.48 51.12
CA ALA A 188 34.02 8.88 52.45
C ALA A 188 35.26 9.33 53.26
N ARG A 189 36.44 9.24 52.66
CA ARG A 189 37.70 9.63 53.32
C ARG A 189 37.78 11.13 53.61
N LEU A 190 37.31 11.99 52.70
CA LEU A 190 37.22 13.43 52.93
C LEU A 190 36.26 13.77 54.08
N SER A 191 35.16 13.03 54.22
CA SER A 191 34.23 13.17 55.35
C SER A 191 34.90 12.79 56.67
N GLU A 192 35.63 11.66 56.71
CA GLU A 192 36.42 11.24 57.88
C GLU A 192 37.48 12.29 58.26
N ILE A 193 38.28 12.76 57.30
CA ILE A 193 39.29 13.80 57.53
C ILE A 193 38.64 15.09 58.05
N SER A 194 37.46 15.45 57.54
CA SER A 194 36.73 16.62 58.03
C SER A 194 36.33 16.46 59.51
N ALA A 195 35.88 15.28 59.91
CA ALA A 195 35.55 14.98 61.30
C ALA A 195 36.79 15.02 62.21
N SER A 196 37.86 14.29 61.86
CA SER A 196 39.09 14.20 62.66
C SER A 196 39.86 15.53 62.74
N SER A 197 39.85 16.33 61.67
CA SER A 197 40.55 17.63 61.65
C SER A 197 39.91 18.67 62.58
N SER A 198 38.63 18.55 62.93
CA SER A 198 37.95 19.44 63.87
C SER A 198 38.55 19.36 65.27
N GLU A 199 38.79 18.14 65.76
CA GLU A 199 39.38 17.89 67.08
C GLU A 199 40.85 18.28 67.14
N LEU A 200 41.61 17.91 66.09
CA LEU A 200 43.02 18.25 65.99
C LEU A 200 43.25 19.76 65.87
N LYS A 201 42.37 20.51 65.18
CA LYS A 201 42.41 21.98 65.17
C LYS A 201 42.21 22.58 66.55
N LYS A 202 41.27 22.06 67.34
CA LYS A 202 41.05 22.50 68.73
C LYS A 202 42.28 22.23 69.61
N ALA A 203 42.90 21.05 69.48
CA ALA A 203 44.11 20.69 70.21
C ALA A 203 45.34 21.54 69.80
N ALA A 204 45.56 21.74 68.50
CA ALA A 204 46.69 22.48 67.95
C ALA A 204 46.61 24.01 68.20
N SER A 205 45.41 24.56 68.37
CA SER A 205 45.19 25.99 68.66
C SER A 205 45.14 26.33 70.15
N LYS A 206 45.25 25.33 71.05
CA LYS A 206 45.19 25.53 72.49
C LYS A 206 46.33 26.44 72.96
N SER A 207 45.98 27.53 73.66
CA SER A 207 46.96 28.45 74.23
C SER A 207 47.66 27.82 75.43
N LEU A 208 49.00 27.86 75.44
CA LEU A 208 49.82 27.32 76.52
C LEU A 208 50.44 28.42 77.40
N LEU A 209 50.18 29.69 77.10
CA LEU A 209 50.75 30.87 77.77
C LEU A 209 50.61 30.81 79.30
N THR A 210 49.47 30.34 79.81
CA THR A 210 49.24 30.24 81.26
C THR A 210 50.07 29.13 81.90
N LEU A 211 50.27 28.01 81.21
CA LEU A 211 51.10 26.89 81.68
C LEU A 211 52.59 27.24 81.58
N GLU A 212 52.99 27.93 80.51
CA GLU A 212 54.34 28.45 80.29
C GLU A 212 54.72 29.46 81.39
N ARG A 213 53.86 30.45 81.67
CA ARG A 213 54.05 31.41 82.77
C ARG A 213 54.14 30.73 84.14
N LYS A 214 53.32 29.69 84.39
CA LYS A 214 53.40 28.90 85.64
C LYS A 214 54.72 28.14 85.77
N ALA A 215 55.28 27.64 84.68
CA ALA A 215 56.58 26.96 84.68
C ALA A 215 57.76 27.94 84.82
N LEU A 216 57.66 29.15 84.29
CA LEU A 216 58.68 30.20 84.36
C LEU A 216 58.71 30.95 85.70
N ASN A 217 57.54 31.23 86.29
CA ASN A 217 57.42 32.00 87.54
C ASN A 217 57.57 31.14 88.82
N ALA A 218 57.75 29.82 88.68
CA ALA A 218 57.98 28.94 89.82
C ALA A 218 59.44 29.06 90.32
N PRO A 219 59.69 29.00 91.65
CA PRO A 219 61.04 29.14 92.21
C PRO A 219 62.01 28.10 91.65
N GLU A 220 63.21 28.56 91.29
CA GLU A 220 64.23 27.77 90.62
C GLU A 220 64.68 26.57 91.47
N GLY A 221 64.60 25.36 90.92
CA GLY A 221 64.95 24.11 91.61
C GLY A 221 63.84 23.48 92.48
N SER A 222 62.66 24.10 92.58
CA SER A 222 61.54 23.57 93.40
C SER A 222 60.80 22.40 92.73
N GLU A 223 60.22 21.48 93.54
CA GLU A 223 59.35 20.40 93.05
C GLU A 223 58.14 20.94 92.26
N LYS A 224 57.61 22.10 92.66
CA LYS A 224 56.54 22.79 91.92
C LYS A 224 56.99 23.24 90.51
N GLN A 225 58.25 23.64 90.34
CA GLN A 225 58.80 24.01 89.03
C GLN A 225 58.96 22.77 88.14
N LYS A 226 59.47 21.66 88.67
CA LYS A 226 59.59 20.39 87.91
C LYS A 226 58.23 19.89 87.43
N GLU A 227 57.23 19.89 88.30
CA GLU A 227 55.87 19.45 87.96
C GLU A 227 55.21 20.40 86.94
N ALA A 228 55.32 21.72 87.12
CA ALA A 228 54.80 22.70 86.16
C ALA A 228 55.48 22.60 84.78
N ARG A 229 56.79 22.32 84.75
CA ARG A 229 57.56 22.09 83.51
C ARG A 229 57.15 20.79 82.82
N LYS A 230 56.91 19.72 83.58
CA LYS A 230 56.42 18.43 83.08
C LYS A 230 55.04 18.58 82.42
N VAL A 231 54.08 19.21 83.12
CA VAL A 231 52.73 19.48 82.59
C VAL A 231 52.77 20.38 81.35
N PHE A 232 53.63 21.39 81.33
CA PHE A 232 53.84 22.23 80.14
C PHE A 232 54.42 21.43 78.97
N ASN A 233 55.47 20.63 79.20
CA ASN A 233 56.12 19.83 78.17
C ASN A 233 55.17 18.77 77.59
N GLU A 234 54.36 18.10 78.41
CA GLU A 234 53.34 17.14 77.96
C GLU A 234 52.24 17.82 77.13
N ALA A 235 51.75 18.99 77.58
CA ALA A 235 50.78 19.78 76.83
C ALA A 235 51.35 20.36 75.53
N PHE A 236 52.62 20.76 75.53
CA PHE A 236 53.35 21.21 74.35
C PHE A 236 53.60 20.07 73.36
N ALA A 237 54.01 18.90 73.84
CA ALA A 237 54.17 17.70 73.03
C ALA A 237 52.83 17.28 72.38
N THR A 238 51.74 17.29 73.15
CA THR A 238 50.39 16.99 72.63
C THR A 238 49.94 18.01 71.58
N LYS A 239 50.18 19.31 71.82
CA LYS A 239 49.87 20.38 70.85
C LYS A 239 50.72 20.25 69.58
N SER A 240 52.02 19.99 69.74
CA SER A 240 52.96 19.86 68.64
C SER A 240 52.64 18.63 67.79
N GLN A 241 52.32 17.49 68.42
CA GLN A 241 51.87 16.29 67.72
C GLN A 241 50.53 16.52 67.00
N ALA A 242 49.55 17.15 67.66
CA ALA A 242 48.28 17.50 67.02
C ALA A 242 48.46 18.44 65.82
N ALA A 243 49.45 19.34 65.84
CA ALA A 243 49.79 20.20 64.71
C ALA A 243 50.44 19.43 63.55
N ILE A 244 51.32 18.45 63.85
CA ILE A 244 51.93 17.55 62.86
C ILE A 244 50.85 16.67 62.20
N ASP A 245 50.00 16.03 63.01
CA ASP A 245 48.93 15.15 62.52
C ASP A 245 47.89 15.94 61.70
N LEU A 246 47.58 17.17 62.14
CA LEU A 246 46.73 18.08 61.38
C LEU A 246 47.36 18.45 60.03
N ALA A 247 48.66 18.75 59.98
CA ALA A 247 49.35 19.06 58.73
C ALA A 247 49.37 17.87 57.78
N ALA A 248 49.60 16.65 58.29
CA ALA A 248 49.54 15.41 57.51
C ALA A 248 48.13 15.17 56.93
N LEU A 249 47.08 15.32 57.74
CA LEU A 249 45.69 15.19 57.29
C LEU A 249 45.27 16.27 56.30
N MET A 250 45.74 17.53 56.47
CA MET A 250 45.49 18.59 55.49
C MET A 250 46.21 18.31 54.15
N GLY A 251 47.41 17.71 54.20
CA GLY A 251 48.12 17.24 53.00
C GLY A 251 47.39 16.10 52.29
N GLU A 252 46.88 15.11 53.02
CA GLU A 252 46.04 14.03 52.48
C GLU A 252 44.75 14.61 51.86
N LYS A 253 44.07 15.52 52.57
CA LYS A 253 42.89 16.22 52.09
C LYS A 253 43.13 16.94 50.77
N ALA A 254 44.26 17.66 50.63
CA ALA A 254 44.59 18.38 49.41
C ALA A 254 44.74 17.42 48.21
N LYS A 255 45.47 16.30 48.39
CA LYS A 255 45.64 15.27 47.35
C LYS A 255 44.30 14.65 46.93
N LEU A 256 43.47 14.25 47.90
CA LEU A 256 42.16 13.67 47.64
C LEU A 256 41.20 14.67 46.96
N THR A 257 41.28 15.96 47.33
CA THR A 257 40.48 17.02 46.70
C THR A 257 40.89 17.23 45.25
N GLU A 258 42.19 17.20 44.94
CA GLU A 258 42.70 17.30 43.57
C GLU A 258 42.28 16.09 42.72
N GLU A 259 42.38 14.87 43.27
CA GLU A 259 41.93 13.65 42.59
C GLU A 259 40.42 13.69 42.30
N ALA A 260 39.61 14.14 43.28
CA ALA A 260 38.18 14.35 43.08
C ALA A 260 37.89 15.38 41.98
N ALA A 261 38.64 16.49 41.93
CA ALA A 261 38.49 17.51 40.89
C ALA A 261 38.78 16.97 39.49
N ARG A 262 39.73 16.04 39.34
CA ARG A 262 40.04 15.36 38.07
C ARG A 262 38.97 14.32 37.69
N LEU A 263 38.44 13.57 38.66
CA LEU A 263 37.43 12.53 38.42
C LEU A 263 36.03 13.10 38.13
N LYS A 264 35.68 14.26 38.70
CA LYS A 264 34.36 14.88 38.56
C LYS A 264 33.92 15.13 37.10
N PRO A 265 34.72 15.77 36.22
CA PRO A 265 34.32 15.97 34.82
C PRO A 265 34.24 14.65 34.04
N ILE A 266 35.08 13.66 34.37
CA ILE A 266 35.02 12.32 33.76
C ILE A 266 33.68 11.66 34.09
N LEU A 267 33.31 11.62 35.38
CA LEU A 267 32.04 11.07 35.81
C LEU A 267 30.84 11.81 35.22
N ALA A 268 30.89 13.14 35.14
CA ALA A 268 29.82 13.92 34.50
C ALA A 268 29.65 13.59 33.00
N GLY A 269 30.76 13.34 32.29
CA GLY A 269 30.74 12.85 30.90
C GLY A 269 30.10 11.48 30.79
N MET A 270 30.53 10.53 31.64
CA MET A 270 29.97 9.17 31.68
C MET A 270 28.48 9.19 32.05
N GLU A 271 28.06 9.99 33.02
CA GLU A 271 26.65 10.14 33.43
C GLU A 271 25.78 10.72 32.32
N LYS A 272 26.32 11.63 31.49
CA LYS A 272 25.63 12.14 30.30
C LYS A 272 25.39 11.02 29.29
N ASP A 273 26.39 10.17 29.06
CA ASP A 273 26.24 9.03 28.15
C ASP A 273 25.31 7.96 28.71
N ILE A 274 25.35 7.69 30.02
CA ILE A 274 24.38 6.84 30.72
C ILE A 274 22.95 7.36 30.53
N LYS A 275 22.72 8.67 30.64
CA LYS A 275 21.39 9.25 30.42
C LYS A 275 20.90 9.06 28.99
N LYS A 276 21.79 9.16 28.00
CA LYS A 276 21.45 8.85 26.60
C LYS A 276 21.16 7.35 26.43
N TRP A 277 21.98 6.49 27.04
CA TRP A 277 21.82 5.04 27.02
C TRP A 277 20.47 4.63 27.61
N GLN A 278 20.08 5.22 28.74
CA GLN A 278 18.78 5.00 29.39
C GLN A 278 17.60 5.46 28.52
N THR A 279 17.74 6.61 27.85
CA THR A 279 16.72 7.07 26.88
C THR A 279 16.54 6.07 25.73
N LEU A 280 17.65 5.51 25.21
CA LEU A 280 17.59 4.47 24.18
C LEU A 280 17.01 3.16 24.72
N GLN A 281 17.34 2.79 25.96
CA GLN A 281 16.80 1.60 26.61
C GLN A 281 15.27 1.70 26.77
N ALA A 282 14.77 2.85 27.24
CA ALA A 282 13.33 3.09 27.36
C ALA A 282 12.60 2.97 26.00
N LYS A 283 13.25 3.38 24.89
CA LYS A 283 12.72 3.19 23.54
C LYS A 283 12.71 1.72 23.12
N ILE A 284 13.78 0.98 23.42
CA ILE A 284 13.85 -0.47 23.17
C ILE A 284 12.72 -1.18 23.92
N ASP A 285 12.58 -0.90 25.23
CA ASP A 285 11.58 -1.53 26.08
C ASP A 285 10.15 -1.20 25.59
N ALA A 286 9.89 0.04 25.18
CA ALA A 286 8.61 0.45 24.62
C ALA A 286 8.27 -0.28 23.31
N VAL A 287 9.25 -0.43 22.41
CA VAL A 287 9.05 -1.13 21.13
C VAL A 287 8.89 -2.63 21.35
N MET A 288 9.69 -3.23 22.23
CA MET A 288 9.58 -4.64 22.64
C MET A 288 8.27 -4.94 23.37
N GLY A 289 7.64 -3.96 24.02
CA GLY A 289 6.30 -4.11 24.61
C GLY A 289 5.21 -4.49 23.60
N ASN A 290 5.41 -4.20 22.31
CA ASN A 290 4.50 -4.58 21.23
C ASN A 290 4.83 -5.94 20.61
N HIS A 291 5.85 -6.64 21.11
CA HIS A 291 6.27 -7.95 20.60
C HIS A 291 5.14 -8.98 20.76
N ILE A 292 4.82 -9.67 19.67
CA ILE A 292 3.83 -10.74 19.68
C ILE A 292 4.57 -12.07 19.86
N GLN A 293 4.17 -12.83 20.87
CA GLN A 293 4.76 -14.14 21.16
C GLN A 293 4.50 -15.13 20.01
N SER A 294 5.44 -16.06 19.78
CA SER A 294 5.40 -16.97 18.62
C SER A 294 4.18 -17.89 18.62
N ASP A 295 3.75 -18.36 19.79
CA ASP A 295 2.54 -19.18 19.97
C ASP A 295 1.28 -18.44 19.48
N LYS A 296 1.15 -17.15 19.83
CA LYS A 296 0.03 -16.31 19.35
C LYS A 296 0.09 -16.06 17.85
N ILE A 297 1.28 -15.96 17.27
CA ILE A 297 1.45 -15.84 15.81
C ILE A 297 0.96 -17.13 15.14
N ASP A 298 1.38 -18.29 15.63
CA ASP A 298 0.98 -19.60 15.08
C ASP A 298 -0.54 -19.85 15.22
N GLU A 299 -1.15 -19.46 16.35
CA GLU A 299 -2.61 -19.47 16.51
C GLU A 299 -3.33 -18.56 15.50
N THR A 300 -2.79 -17.37 15.27
CA THR A 300 -3.36 -16.38 14.34
C THR A 300 -3.23 -16.89 12.90
N LEU A 301 -2.08 -17.42 12.52
CA LEU A 301 -1.84 -18.05 11.22
C LEU A 301 -2.86 -19.15 10.93
N THR A 302 -3.09 -20.03 11.91
CA THR A 302 -4.07 -21.11 11.77
C THR A 302 -5.49 -20.56 11.56
N LYS A 303 -5.90 -19.58 12.35
CA LYS A 303 -7.23 -18.94 12.23
C LYS A 303 -7.39 -18.25 10.88
N GLU A 304 -6.39 -17.52 10.42
CA GLU A 304 -6.42 -16.82 9.14
C GLU A 304 -6.47 -17.81 7.97
N ALA A 305 -5.61 -18.83 7.95
CA ALA A 305 -5.60 -19.84 6.88
C ALA A 305 -6.96 -20.55 6.75
N LEU A 306 -7.56 -20.96 7.88
CA LEU A 306 -8.89 -21.58 7.89
C LEU A 306 -10.00 -20.59 7.50
N TRP A 307 -9.87 -19.31 7.85
CA TRP A 307 -10.81 -18.27 7.43
C TRP A 307 -10.77 -18.08 5.91
N TYR A 308 -9.58 -18.00 5.31
CA TYR A 308 -9.44 -17.89 3.85
C TYR A 308 -9.96 -19.13 3.13
N GLN A 309 -9.64 -20.34 3.62
CA GLN A 309 -10.19 -21.58 3.07
C GLN A 309 -11.72 -21.62 3.15
N LYS A 310 -12.30 -21.23 4.29
CA LYS A 310 -13.76 -21.16 4.42
C LYS A 310 -14.35 -20.12 3.47
N THR A 311 -13.72 -18.96 3.35
CA THR A 311 -14.22 -17.87 2.51
C THR A 311 -14.29 -18.32 1.06
N PHE A 312 -13.21 -18.82 0.47
CA PHE A 312 -13.19 -19.15 -0.97
C PHE A 312 -13.82 -20.52 -1.30
N GLY A 313 -13.80 -21.45 -0.35
CA GLY A 313 -14.23 -22.82 -0.55
C GLY A 313 -13.11 -23.81 -0.22
N LYS A 314 -13.47 -25.00 0.23
CA LYS A 314 -12.53 -26.01 0.74
C LYS A 314 -11.42 -26.36 -0.25
N ASP A 315 -11.74 -26.38 -1.54
CA ASP A 315 -10.84 -26.77 -2.63
C ASP A 315 -10.23 -25.58 -3.40
N ASP A 316 -10.50 -24.35 -2.92
CA ASP A 316 -10.28 -23.09 -3.65
C ASP A 316 -9.36 -22.11 -2.93
N PHE A 317 -8.73 -22.53 -1.84
CA PHE A 317 -7.65 -21.79 -1.21
C PHE A 317 -6.38 -22.64 -1.16
N TYR A 318 -5.28 -22.08 -1.62
CA TYR A 318 -3.98 -22.74 -1.68
C TYR A 318 -2.93 -21.94 -0.89
N ILE A 319 -2.02 -22.64 -0.22
CA ILE A 319 -0.81 -22.01 0.35
C ILE A 319 0.24 -21.93 -0.76
N GLU A 320 0.64 -20.71 -1.10
CA GLU A 320 1.61 -20.48 -2.16
C GLU A 320 3.05 -20.62 -1.64
N LEU A 321 3.89 -21.31 -2.41
CA LEU A 321 5.29 -21.56 -2.11
C LEU A 321 6.18 -21.06 -3.26
N GLN A 322 7.20 -20.30 -2.93
CA GLN A 322 8.13 -19.71 -3.90
C GLN A 322 9.51 -19.48 -3.28
N TYR A 323 10.54 -19.30 -4.13
CA TYR A 323 11.88 -18.98 -3.63
C TYR A 323 12.74 -18.22 -4.65
N HIS A 324 13.26 -17.09 -4.22
CA HIS A 324 14.07 -16.13 -4.98
C HIS A 324 15.45 -15.91 -4.34
N GLY A 325 15.84 -16.73 -3.37
CA GLY A 325 17.08 -16.54 -2.62
C GLY A 325 16.98 -15.54 -1.47
N PHE A 326 15.77 -15.06 -1.14
CA PHE A 326 15.58 -14.09 -0.06
C PHE A 326 15.73 -14.78 1.32
N PRO A 327 16.46 -14.19 2.28
CA PRO A 327 16.62 -14.79 3.62
C PRO A 327 15.30 -15.08 4.32
N GLN A 328 14.34 -14.15 4.23
CA GLN A 328 13.02 -14.30 4.86
C GLN A 328 12.21 -15.44 4.22
N GLU A 329 12.31 -15.67 2.91
CA GLU A 329 11.64 -16.80 2.27
C GLU A 329 12.17 -18.14 2.81
N LYS A 330 13.47 -18.23 3.09
CA LYS A 330 14.10 -19.43 3.66
C LYS A 330 13.57 -19.76 5.06
N GLU A 331 13.03 -18.78 5.78
CA GLU A 331 12.41 -18.97 7.10
C GLU A 331 10.89 -19.17 6.99
N ILE A 332 10.21 -18.41 6.13
CA ILE A 332 8.74 -18.36 6.03
C ILE A 332 8.20 -19.53 5.20
N MET A 333 8.77 -19.80 4.02
CA MET A 333 8.20 -20.76 3.07
C MET A 333 8.17 -22.20 3.61
N PRO A 334 9.21 -22.70 4.32
CA PRO A 334 9.14 -24.02 4.95
C PRO A 334 8.08 -24.10 6.05
N ARG A 335 7.83 -23.00 6.79
CA ARG A 335 6.75 -22.94 7.78
C ARG A 335 5.38 -22.96 7.14
N LEU A 336 5.19 -22.27 6.01
CA LEU A 336 3.96 -22.32 5.23
C LEU A 336 3.71 -23.72 4.66
N ALA A 337 4.75 -24.40 4.15
CA ALA A 337 4.64 -25.78 3.69
C ALA A 337 4.22 -26.74 4.83
N LYS A 338 4.77 -26.56 6.03
CA LYS A 338 4.34 -27.31 7.23
C LYS A 338 2.89 -27.02 7.63
N LEU A 339 2.49 -25.74 7.59
CA LEU A 339 1.11 -25.32 7.88
C LEU A 339 0.11 -25.94 6.90
N SER A 340 0.49 -26.06 5.62
CA SER A 340 -0.29 -26.74 4.58
C SER A 340 -0.59 -28.20 4.96
N GLU A 341 0.42 -28.95 5.40
CA GLU A 341 0.25 -30.34 5.85
C GLU A 341 -0.59 -30.44 7.13
N GLU A 342 -0.33 -29.57 8.11
CA GLU A 342 -1.03 -29.58 9.41
C GLU A 342 -2.54 -29.29 9.29
N LEU A 343 -2.91 -28.40 8.36
CA LEU A 343 -4.31 -27.99 8.16
C LEU A 343 -5.00 -28.76 7.02
N GLY A 344 -4.25 -29.52 6.21
CA GLY A 344 -4.78 -30.16 5.01
C GLY A 344 -5.23 -29.17 3.94
N ILE A 345 -4.64 -27.97 3.92
CA ILE A 345 -4.87 -26.96 2.87
C ILE A 345 -3.84 -27.21 1.78
N PRO A 346 -4.21 -27.40 0.50
CA PRO A 346 -3.25 -27.72 -0.55
C PRO A 346 -2.24 -26.59 -0.77
N ALA A 347 -0.99 -26.92 -1.07
CA ALA A 347 0.02 -25.95 -1.47
C ALA A 347 0.12 -25.82 -3.00
N VAL A 348 0.62 -24.70 -3.52
CA VAL A 348 0.89 -24.51 -4.95
C VAL A 348 2.22 -23.78 -5.15
N LEU A 349 2.98 -24.15 -6.19
CA LEU A 349 4.17 -23.40 -6.56
C LEU A 349 3.83 -22.19 -7.41
N ALA A 350 4.53 -21.09 -7.16
CA ALA A 350 4.50 -19.89 -7.99
C ALA A 350 5.87 -19.19 -7.98
N ASN A 351 6.01 -18.11 -8.75
CA ASN A 351 7.30 -17.40 -8.86
C ASN A 351 7.20 -15.87 -8.93
N ASP A 352 6.01 -15.28 -8.76
CA ASP A 352 5.85 -13.83 -8.68
C ASP A 352 6.61 -13.07 -9.81
N ALA A 353 6.42 -13.55 -11.04
CA ALA A 353 7.27 -13.14 -12.16
C ALA A 353 6.95 -11.72 -12.63
N HIS A 354 7.94 -10.84 -12.63
CA HIS A 354 7.85 -9.44 -13.04
C HIS A 354 8.65 -9.13 -14.32
N ILE A 355 9.45 -10.08 -14.80
CA ILE A 355 10.23 -9.96 -16.04
C ILE A 355 10.13 -11.25 -16.87
N PRO A 356 10.28 -11.20 -18.20
CA PRO A 356 10.08 -12.40 -19.02
C PRO A 356 11.25 -13.38 -18.94
N ARG A 357 12.49 -12.87 -18.89
CA ARG A 357 13.71 -13.68 -18.85
C ARG A 357 14.73 -13.05 -17.90
N LYS A 358 15.74 -13.85 -17.53
CA LYS A 358 16.88 -13.41 -16.72
C LYS A 358 17.97 -12.77 -17.59
N THR A 359 17.61 -11.76 -18.38
CA THR A 359 18.56 -11.01 -19.22
C THR A 359 18.94 -9.68 -18.56
N GLY A 360 20.08 -9.12 -18.94
CA GLY A 360 20.51 -7.80 -18.45
C GLY A 360 19.49 -6.70 -18.77
N ASP A 361 18.90 -6.73 -19.96
CA ASP A 361 17.93 -5.74 -20.41
C ASP A 361 16.60 -5.84 -19.66
N ASP A 362 16.10 -7.07 -19.44
CA ASP A 362 14.85 -7.28 -18.69
C ASP A 362 14.98 -6.84 -17.23
N ILE A 363 16.11 -7.20 -16.59
CA ILE A 363 16.44 -6.79 -15.22
C ILE A 363 16.54 -5.25 -15.14
N LEU A 364 17.24 -4.64 -16.10
CA LEU A 364 17.41 -3.19 -16.16
C LEU A 364 16.08 -2.46 -16.37
N ALA A 365 15.20 -2.98 -17.24
CA ALA A 365 13.89 -2.40 -17.50
C ALA A 365 13.03 -2.34 -16.23
N ARG A 366 12.98 -3.44 -15.47
CA ARG A 366 12.29 -3.46 -14.17
C ARG A 366 12.91 -2.48 -13.16
N ALA A 367 14.24 -2.41 -13.09
CA ALA A 367 14.94 -1.49 -12.20
C ALA A 367 14.60 -0.01 -12.49
N ILE A 368 14.55 0.36 -13.77
CA ILE A 368 14.12 1.69 -14.22
C ILE A 368 12.69 1.97 -13.78
N ILE A 369 11.76 1.06 -14.02
CA ILE A 369 10.36 1.22 -13.64
C ILE A 369 10.22 1.35 -12.12
N ARG A 370 10.88 0.50 -11.32
CA ARG A 370 10.83 0.59 -9.84
C ARG A 370 11.40 1.90 -9.29
N THR A 371 12.42 2.48 -9.95
CA THR A 371 12.97 3.78 -9.54
C THR A 371 11.92 4.90 -9.62
N THR A 372 10.98 4.81 -10.57
CA THR A 372 9.86 5.77 -10.68
C THR A 372 8.83 5.64 -9.56
N ARG A 373 8.84 4.54 -8.80
CA ARG A 373 7.92 4.30 -7.67
C ARG A 373 8.25 5.15 -6.46
N PHE A 374 9.54 5.25 -6.12
CA PHE A 374 9.99 5.87 -4.88
C PHE A 374 10.65 7.23 -5.09
N LEU A 375 10.98 7.63 -6.33
CA LEU A 375 11.66 8.90 -6.68
C LEU A 375 12.94 9.20 -5.86
N ASN A 376 13.41 8.22 -5.09
CA ASN A 376 14.43 8.34 -4.07
C ASN A 376 15.65 7.54 -4.51
N ALA A 377 16.43 8.11 -5.43
CA ALA A 377 17.66 7.55 -5.98
C ALA A 377 17.51 6.19 -6.72
N TRP A 378 18.51 5.90 -7.55
CA TRP A 378 18.64 4.62 -8.23
C TRP A 378 19.03 3.53 -7.23
N GLU A 379 18.31 2.40 -7.25
CA GLU A 379 18.65 1.19 -6.50
C GLU A 379 19.07 0.08 -7.47
N GLU A 380 20.30 -0.42 -7.32
CA GLU A 380 20.78 -1.55 -8.11
C GLU A 380 19.95 -2.81 -7.81
N PRO A 381 19.51 -3.57 -8.84
CA PRO A 381 18.78 -4.81 -8.64
C PRO A 381 19.53 -5.79 -7.75
N THR A 382 18.86 -6.21 -6.67
CA THR A 382 19.39 -7.20 -5.74
C THR A 382 19.54 -8.57 -6.42
N ALA A 383 20.24 -9.52 -5.78
CA ALA A 383 20.31 -10.88 -6.29
C ALA A 383 18.93 -11.52 -6.47
N SER A 384 18.00 -11.25 -5.53
CA SER A 384 16.63 -11.76 -5.59
C SER A 384 15.77 -11.07 -6.65
N ASP A 385 15.98 -9.78 -6.90
CA ASP A 385 15.28 -9.08 -7.99
C ASP A 385 15.52 -9.74 -9.35
N LYS A 386 16.70 -10.35 -9.54
CA LYS A 386 17.08 -11.05 -10.78
C LYS A 386 16.40 -12.42 -10.92
N GLU A 387 15.74 -12.93 -9.88
CA GLU A 387 15.04 -14.21 -9.90
C GLU A 387 13.53 -14.08 -10.18
N LEU A 388 12.99 -12.86 -10.28
CA LEU A 388 11.56 -12.60 -10.52
C LEU A 388 11.18 -12.71 -12.00
N TYR A 389 11.62 -13.78 -12.68
CA TYR A 389 11.33 -14.02 -14.09
C TYR A 389 10.42 -15.23 -14.32
N VAL A 390 9.90 -15.39 -15.54
CA VAL A 390 9.14 -16.59 -15.91
C VAL A 390 10.09 -17.80 -16.03
N LYS A 391 10.18 -18.57 -14.93
CA LYS A 391 11.04 -19.75 -14.79
C LYS A 391 10.43 -20.98 -15.50
N PRO A 392 11.25 -21.82 -16.15
CA PRO A 392 10.88 -23.19 -16.51
C PRO A 392 10.52 -24.04 -15.28
N ASP A 393 9.69 -25.07 -15.45
CA ASP A 393 9.21 -25.93 -14.36
C ASP A 393 10.35 -26.59 -13.58
N LYS A 394 11.32 -27.15 -14.32
CA LYS A 394 12.48 -27.80 -13.71
C LYS A 394 13.23 -26.83 -12.80
N GLU A 395 13.42 -25.60 -13.28
CA GLU A 395 14.12 -24.58 -12.50
C GLU A 395 13.30 -24.13 -11.29
N LEU A 396 11.99 -23.89 -11.46
CA LEU A 396 11.10 -23.55 -10.35
C LEU A 396 11.15 -24.63 -9.24
N ILE A 397 11.00 -25.91 -9.61
CA ILE A 397 11.10 -27.04 -8.69
C ILE A 397 12.47 -27.08 -8.01
N ASP A 398 13.55 -26.97 -8.77
CA ASP A 398 14.92 -27.03 -8.25
C ASP A 398 15.21 -25.87 -7.27
N TRP A 399 14.66 -24.67 -7.52
CA TRP A 399 14.80 -23.53 -6.62
C TRP A 399 14.06 -23.75 -5.31
N VAL A 400 12.76 -24.04 -5.34
CA VAL A 400 11.98 -24.23 -4.11
C VAL A 400 12.48 -25.44 -3.30
N SER A 401 12.98 -26.49 -3.99
CA SER A 401 13.59 -27.67 -3.35
C SER A 401 14.89 -27.36 -2.56
N LYS A 402 15.48 -26.16 -2.69
CA LYS A 402 16.62 -25.74 -1.86
C LYS A 402 16.24 -25.50 -0.40
N ILE A 403 14.96 -25.24 -0.14
CA ILE A 403 14.46 -24.84 1.19
C ILE A 403 13.31 -25.71 1.69
N ILE A 404 12.59 -26.40 0.81
CA ILE A 404 11.45 -27.27 1.14
C ILE A 404 11.73 -28.71 0.63
N PRO A 405 11.30 -29.76 1.35
CA PRO A 405 11.42 -31.14 0.89
C PRO A 405 10.84 -31.39 -0.51
N LYS A 406 11.57 -32.15 -1.34
CA LYS A 406 11.24 -32.31 -2.76
C LYS A 406 9.88 -32.95 -3.02
N ASP A 407 9.43 -33.84 -2.16
CA ASP A 407 8.11 -34.47 -2.21
C ASP A 407 6.98 -33.44 -2.00
N GLN A 408 7.13 -32.53 -1.04
CA GLN A 408 6.18 -31.42 -0.84
C GLN A 408 6.18 -30.47 -2.03
N VAL A 409 7.36 -30.14 -2.58
CA VAL A 409 7.49 -29.29 -3.77
C VAL A 409 6.81 -29.92 -4.98
N LEU A 410 6.95 -31.22 -5.21
CA LEU A 410 6.30 -31.92 -6.32
C LEU A 410 4.77 -31.98 -6.13
N ALA A 411 4.28 -32.20 -4.91
CA ALA A 411 2.85 -32.15 -4.61
C ALA A 411 2.26 -30.75 -4.86
N ALA A 412 2.99 -29.69 -4.49
CA ALA A 412 2.60 -28.31 -4.78
C ALA A 412 2.65 -27.97 -6.28
N TYR A 413 3.63 -28.53 -7.00
CA TYR A 413 3.74 -28.38 -8.45
C TYR A 413 2.57 -29.04 -9.19
N ASP A 414 2.13 -30.23 -8.76
CA ASP A 414 1.00 -30.94 -9.37
C ASP A 414 -0.31 -30.14 -9.28
N ASN A 415 -0.46 -29.29 -8.25
CA ASN A 415 -1.63 -28.43 -8.09
C ASN A 415 -1.70 -27.29 -9.13
N ILE A 416 -0.61 -26.98 -9.85
CA ILE A 416 -0.65 -25.98 -10.95
C ILE A 416 -1.63 -26.42 -12.03
N GLU A 417 -1.54 -27.67 -12.49
CA GLU A 417 -2.45 -28.24 -13.50
C GLU A 417 -3.89 -28.33 -12.97
N LYS A 418 -4.04 -28.67 -11.69
CA LYS A 418 -5.35 -28.70 -11.03
C LYS A 418 -6.03 -27.33 -11.06
N ILE A 419 -5.29 -26.24 -10.80
CA ILE A 419 -5.81 -24.87 -10.87
C ILE A 419 -6.11 -24.51 -12.33
N ALA A 420 -5.15 -24.71 -13.24
CA ALA A 420 -5.27 -24.33 -14.64
C ALA A 420 -6.47 -25.00 -15.34
N SER A 421 -6.71 -26.29 -15.06
CA SER A 421 -7.83 -27.06 -15.60
C SER A 421 -9.21 -26.63 -15.08
N GLN A 422 -9.28 -25.81 -14.02
CA GLN A 422 -10.52 -25.28 -13.49
C GLN A 422 -10.84 -23.87 -14.01
N CYS A 423 -9.88 -23.20 -14.67
CA CYS A 423 -10.02 -21.82 -15.13
C CYS A 423 -10.29 -21.77 -16.63
N HIS A 424 -11.52 -21.45 -17.01
CA HIS A 424 -11.94 -21.30 -18.40
C HIS A 424 -12.89 -20.10 -18.52
N ILE A 425 -12.36 -19.00 -19.06
CA ILE A 425 -13.13 -17.76 -19.22
C ILE A 425 -13.29 -17.45 -20.71
N GLU A 426 -14.55 -17.47 -21.14
CA GLU A 426 -14.96 -16.91 -22.42
C GLU A 426 -15.75 -15.64 -22.14
N ILE A 427 -15.18 -14.49 -22.50
CA ILE A 427 -15.84 -13.19 -22.35
C ILE A 427 -16.81 -13.04 -23.53
N PRO A 428 -18.13 -12.96 -23.29
CA PRO A 428 -19.10 -12.86 -24.36
C PRO A 428 -19.03 -11.49 -25.04
N ASP A 429 -19.20 -11.48 -26.36
CA ASP A 429 -19.39 -10.25 -27.13
C ASP A 429 -20.86 -9.83 -27.05
N GLU A 430 -21.23 -9.12 -25.98
CA GLU A 430 -22.59 -8.63 -25.77
C GLU A 430 -22.74 -7.16 -26.18
N LYS A 431 -23.77 -6.90 -26.99
CA LYS A 431 -24.16 -5.52 -27.37
C LYS A 431 -25.04 -4.92 -26.28
N HIS A 432 -24.43 -4.51 -25.17
CA HIS A 432 -25.13 -3.81 -24.09
C HIS A 432 -25.38 -2.34 -24.45
N TYR A 433 -26.50 -2.06 -25.11
CA TYR A 433 -27.01 -0.68 -25.23
C TYR A 433 -28.06 -0.45 -24.14
N PRO A 434 -27.98 0.66 -23.38
CA PRO A 434 -29.07 1.03 -22.49
C PRO A 434 -30.37 1.16 -23.28
N LYS A 435 -31.46 0.69 -22.70
CA LYS A 435 -32.80 0.83 -23.28
C LYS A 435 -33.42 2.13 -22.79
N PHE A 436 -33.97 2.91 -23.72
CA PHE A 436 -34.66 4.14 -23.36
C PHE A 436 -36.09 3.83 -22.93
N ILE A 437 -36.48 4.33 -21.76
CA ILE A 437 -37.86 4.23 -21.28
C ILE A 437 -38.56 5.52 -21.70
N THR A 438 -39.44 5.43 -22.70
CA THR A 438 -40.16 6.60 -23.22
C THR A 438 -41.15 7.15 -22.19
N PRO A 439 -41.28 8.48 -22.05
CA PRO A 439 -42.24 9.09 -21.12
C PRO A 439 -43.72 8.77 -21.39
N ASP A 440 -44.08 8.46 -22.64
CA ASP A 440 -45.47 8.19 -23.06
C ASP A 440 -45.79 6.69 -23.22
N GLY A 441 -44.84 5.81 -22.86
CA GLY A 441 -44.99 4.36 -22.94
C GLY A 441 -44.93 3.77 -24.37
N SER A 442 -44.59 4.57 -25.38
CA SER A 442 -44.37 4.10 -26.75
C SER A 442 -43.03 3.35 -26.91
N THR A 443 -42.79 2.79 -28.10
CA THR A 443 -41.44 2.29 -28.43
C THR A 443 -40.47 3.45 -28.68
N ALA A 444 -39.17 3.24 -28.49
CA ALA A 444 -38.16 4.26 -28.79
C ALA A 444 -38.23 4.74 -30.26
N GLU A 445 -38.62 3.86 -31.19
CA GLU A 445 -38.80 4.19 -32.61
C GLU A 445 -39.98 5.14 -32.84
N GLU A 446 -41.13 4.86 -32.22
CA GLU A 446 -42.32 5.72 -32.26
C GLU A 446 -42.03 7.07 -31.59
N TYR A 447 -41.34 7.05 -30.46
CA TYR A 447 -40.98 8.26 -29.72
C TYR A 447 -40.00 9.14 -30.50
N LEU A 448 -38.95 8.56 -31.09
CA LEU A 448 -38.00 9.27 -31.95
C LEU A 448 -38.70 9.94 -33.13
N ARG A 449 -39.59 9.20 -33.81
CA ARG A 449 -40.39 9.72 -34.92
C ARG A 449 -41.27 10.89 -34.46
N LYS A 450 -41.99 10.73 -33.35
CA LYS A 450 -42.81 11.78 -32.75
C LYS A 450 -41.99 13.05 -32.47
N MET A 451 -40.85 12.93 -31.79
CA MET A 451 -39.97 14.06 -31.50
C MET A 451 -39.49 14.76 -32.79
N ALA A 452 -39.12 13.99 -33.82
CA ALA A 452 -38.63 14.57 -35.07
C ALA A 452 -39.72 15.38 -35.78
N TYR A 453 -40.96 14.88 -35.83
CA TYR A 453 -42.10 15.59 -36.39
C TYR A 453 -42.50 16.83 -35.57
N GLU A 454 -42.51 16.74 -34.25
CA GLU A 454 -42.75 17.89 -33.37
C GLU A 454 -41.65 18.97 -33.52
N GLY A 455 -40.43 18.55 -33.82
CA GLY A 455 -39.29 19.43 -34.09
C GLY A 455 -39.43 20.28 -35.34
N ILE A 456 -40.23 19.85 -36.34
CA ILE A 456 -40.43 20.58 -37.59
C ILE A 456 -41.00 21.97 -37.30
N ALA A 457 -42.08 22.05 -36.52
CA ALA A 457 -42.71 23.32 -36.17
C ALA A 457 -41.77 24.26 -35.40
N LYS A 458 -40.78 23.71 -34.67
CA LYS A 458 -39.81 24.49 -33.89
C LYS A 458 -38.66 25.03 -34.74
N ARG A 459 -38.18 24.25 -35.71
CA ARG A 459 -36.99 24.57 -36.52
C ARG A 459 -37.32 25.17 -37.89
N TYR A 460 -38.49 24.81 -38.44
CA TYR A 460 -39.00 25.23 -39.74
C TYR A 460 -40.46 25.67 -39.61
N PRO A 461 -40.74 26.82 -38.96
CA PRO A 461 -42.11 27.28 -38.68
C PRO A 461 -42.95 27.51 -39.94
N ASP A 462 -42.31 27.82 -41.08
CA ASP A 462 -42.95 28.00 -42.38
C ASP A 462 -42.99 26.70 -43.23
N GLY A 463 -42.62 25.56 -42.63
CA GLY A 463 -42.44 24.29 -43.32
C GLY A 463 -41.04 24.13 -43.95
N PHE A 464 -40.76 22.94 -44.47
CA PHE A 464 -39.46 22.64 -45.08
C PHE A 464 -39.21 23.43 -46.37
N PRO A 465 -37.97 23.92 -46.60
CA PRO A 465 -37.65 24.80 -47.72
C PRO A 465 -37.86 24.17 -49.10
N ASN A 466 -37.67 22.85 -49.25
CA ASN A 466 -37.86 22.13 -50.52
C ASN A 466 -39.14 21.27 -50.55
N GLY A 467 -40.06 21.47 -49.61
CA GLY A 467 -41.33 20.73 -49.56
C GLY A 467 -41.13 19.22 -49.42
N GLN A 468 -41.77 18.44 -50.32
CA GLN A 468 -41.81 16.97 -50.23
C GLN A 468 -40.42 16.32 -50.18
N ALA A 469 -39.41 16.85 -50.89
CA ALA A 469 -38.08 16.26 -50.92
C ALA A 469 -37.40 16.22 -49.54
N ASP A 470 -37.66 17.22 -48.69
CA ASP A 470 -37.11 17.27 -47.33
C ASP A 470 -37.89 16.33 -46.38
N TYR A 471 -39.19 16.13 -46.60
CA TYR A 471 -39.97 15.09 -45.91
C TYR A 471 -39.49 13.68 -46.29
N ASP A 472 -39.19 13.45 -47.57
CA ASP A 472 -38.65 12.17 -48.05
C ASP A 472 -37.28 11.89 -47.40
N ARG A 473 -36.44 12.93 -47.25
CA ARG A 473 -35.18 12.82 -46.51
C ARG A 473 -35.42 12.47 -45.04
N LEU A 474 -36.33 13.17 -44.35
CA LEU A 474 -36.65 12.89 -42.95
C LEU A 474 -37.08 11.42 -42.76
N GLU A 475 -37.98 10.94 -43.62
CA GLU A 475 -38.47 9.57 -43.57
C GLU A 475 -37.39 8.55 -43.85
N TYR A 476 -36.51 8.82 -44.82
CA TYR A 476 -35.35 7.99 -45.10
C TYR A 476 -34.40 7.91 -43.88
N GLU A 477 -34.06 9.03 -43.26
CA GLU A 477 -33.19 9.05 -42.08
C GLU A 477 -33.80 8.28 -40.91
N LEU A 478 -35.08 8.54 -40.59
CA LEU A 478 -35.82 7.83 -39.53
C LEU A 478 -35.86 6.32 -39.78
N LYS A 479 -36.15 5.91 -41.03
CA LYS A 479 -36.17 4.51 -41.42
C LYS A 479 -34.82 3.85 -41.18
N ILE A 480 -33.72 4.46 -41.64
CA ILE A 480 -32.38 3.90 -41.46
C ILE A 480 -32.02 3.82 -39.96
N MET A 481 -32.31 4.85 -39.17
CA MET A 481 -32.02 4.83 -37.73
C MET A 481 -32.78 3.72 -36.99
N CYS A 482 -34.06 3.50 -37.32
CA CYS A 482 -34.87 2.43 -36.73
C CYS A 482 -34.43 1.05 -37.22
N ASP A 483 -34.24 0.86 -38.53
CA ASP A 483 -33.81 -0.43 -39.10
C ASP A 483 -32.45 -0.90 -38.55
N MET A 484 -31.55 0.04 -38.22
CA MET A 484 -30.26 -0.25 -37.60
C MET A 484 -30.33 -0.48 -36.08
N GLY A 485 -31.49 -0.27 -35.45
CA GLY A 485 -31.70 -0.44 -34.01
C GLY A 485 -31.12 0.70 -33.15
N TYR A 486 -31.01 1.92 -33.68
CA TYR A 486 -30.41 3.07 -32.99
C TYR A 486 -31.41 4.05 -32.39
N ALA A 487 -32.70 3.74 -32.37
CA ALA A 487 -33.71 4.61 -31.80
C ALA A 487 -33.46 4.90 -30.30
N ASP A 488 -33.19 3.85 -29.50
CA ASP A 488 -32.83 3.97 -28.07
C ASP A 488 -31.68 4.97 -27.86
N TYR A 489 -30.63 4.86 -28.68
CA TYR A 489 -29.46 5.74 -28.59
C TYR A 489 -29.81 7.20 -28.84
N HIS A 490 -30.59 7.50 -29.88
CA HIS A 490 -30.97 8.88 -30.19
C HIS A 490 -31.90 9.46 -29.12
N CYS A 491 -32.81 8.66 -28.56
CA CYS A 491 -33.65 9.10 -27.45
C CYS A 491 -32.83 9.40 -26.18
N ILE A 492 -31.87 8.54 -25.82
CA ILE A 492 -30.97 8.79 -24.68
C ILE A 492 -30.18 10.08 -24.89
N VAL A 493 -29.64 10.27 -26.10
CA VAL A 493 -28.84 11.46 -26.42
C VAL A 493 -29.66 12.73 -26.40
N GLU A 494 -30.87 12.70 -26.96
CA GLU A 494 -31.81 13.82 -26.83
C GLU A 494 -32.07 14.16 -25.36
N ASP A 495 -32.37 13.14 -24.55
CA ASP A 495 -32.82 13.31 -23.16
C ASP A 495 -31.77 14.01 -22.29
N PHE A 496 -30.52 13.53 -22.29
CA PHE A 496 -29.48 14.17 -21.48
C PHE A 496 -29.10 15.56 -22.04
N LEU A 497 -29.25 15.82 -23.34
CA LEU A 497 -29.00 17.15 -23.91
C LEU A 497 -30.12 18.15 -23.60
N ARG A 498 -31.36 17.68 -23.56
CA ARG A 498 -32.51 18.45 -23.10
C ARG A 498 -32.35 18.80 -21.63
N TYR A 499 -32.00 17.83 -20.79
CA TYR A 499 -31.66 18.07 -19.39
C TYR A 499 -30.50 19.06 -19.24
N ALA A 500 -29.40 18.90 -19.97
CA ALA A 500 -28.25 19.80 -19.90
C ALA A 500 -28.61 21.26 -20.26
N ARG A 501 -29.45 21.48 -21.27
CA ARG A 501 -29.94 22.83 -21.63
C ARG A 501 -30.83 23.46 -20.57
N ALA A 502 -31.61 22.65 -19.88
CA ALA A 502 -32.46 23.11 -18.78
C ALA A 502 -31.60 23.42 -17.54
N ALA A 503 -30.75 22.47 -17.12
CA ALA A 503 -29.98 22.55 -15.88
C ALA A 503 -28.72 23.43 -15.97
N GLY A 504 -28.17 23.69 -17.16
CA GLY A 504 -26.97 24.53 -17.35
C GLY A 504 -27.12 26.01 -16.97
N LYS A 505 -28.32 26.40 -16.51
CA LYS A 505 -28.66 27.72 -16.00
C LYS A 505 -28.81 27.76 -14.48
N LEU A 506 -28.62 26.63 -13.80
CA LEU A 506 -28.68 26.51 -12.35
C LEU A 506 -27.31 26.78 -11.71
N ASP A 507 -27.32 27.46 -10.57
CA ASP A 507 -26.17 27.63 -9.68
C ASP A 507 -26.09 26.43 -8.72
N LEU A 508 -25.13 25.53 -8.93
CA LEU A 508 -24.98 24.31 -8.14
C LEU A 508 -24.39 24.56 -6.73
N ASP A 509 -23.90 25.76 -6.44
CA ASP A 509 -23.49 26.15 -5.09
C ASP A 509 -24.71 26.55 -4.23
N ASN A 510 -25.87 26.79 -4.85
CA ASN A 510 -27.13 27.06 -4.18
C ASN A 510 -27.85 25.73 -3.82
N PRO A 511 -28.07 25.40 -2.54
CA PRO A 511 -28.66 24.12 -2.13
C PRO A 511 -30.06 23.84 -2.70
N GLU A 512 -30.90 24.86 -2.90
CA GLU A 512 -32.23 24.70 -3.47
C GLU A 512 -32.17 24.39 -4.98
N GLN A 513 -31.25 25.03 -5.69
CA GLN A 513 -31.03 24.77 -7.11
C GLN A 513 -30.31 23.43 -7.34
N GLN A 514 -29.37 23.07 -6.47
CA GLN A 514 -28.74 21.74 -6.46
C GLN A 514 -29.79 20.65 -6.23
N LYS A 515 -30.71 20.83 -5.29
CA LYS A 515 -31.82 19.90 -5.06
C LYS A 515 -32.75 19.80 -6.27
N LEU A 516 -33.03 20.93 -6.93
CA LEU A 516 -33.82 20.95 -8.16
C LEU A 516 -33.09 20.23 -9.31
N ALA A 517 -31.78 20.40 -9.47
CA ALA A 517 -30.98 19.67 -10.47
C ALA A 517 -31.03 18.15 -10.21
N LEU A 518 -30.80 17.72 -8.96
CA LEU A 518 -30.82 16.32 -8.57
C LEU A 518 -32.22 15.68 -8.61
N SER A 519 -33.28 16.46 -8.85
CA SER A 519 -34.63 15.92 -9.06
C SER A 519 -34.81 15.27 -10.43
N PHE A 520 -33.99 15.65 -11.42
CA PHE A 520 -34.14 15.27 -12.83
C PHE A 520 -35.51 15.59 -13.44
N ASP A 521 -36.32 16.45 -12.80
CA ASP A 521 -37.61 16.94 -13.32
C ASP A 521 -37.36 18.07 -14.33
N VAL A 522 -37.13 17.69 -15.60
CA VAL A 522 -36.84 18.62 -16.69
C VAL A 522 -37.91 19.73 -16.80
N PRO A 523 -39.23 19.45 -16.83
CA PRO A 523 -40.24 20.51 -16.84
C PRO A 523 -40.15 21.51 -15.67
N ALA A 524 -39.89 21.04 -14.45
CA ALA A 524 -39.72 21.92 -13.30
C ALA A 524 -38.45 22.78 -13.42
N ILE A 525 -37.34 22.19 -13.90
CA ILE A 525 -36.08 22.90 -14.14
C ILE A 525 -36.27 23.95 -15.25
N GLU A 526 -36.89 23.60 -16.38
CA GLU A 526 -37.17 24.54 -17.48
C GLU A 526 -38.03 25.72 -17.01
N LYS A 527 -39.05 25.44 -16.19
CA LYS A 527 -39.90 26.50 -15.61
C LYS A 527 -39.12 27.44 -14.70
N TYR A 528 -38.21 26.91 -13.88
CA TYR A 528 -37.37 27.71 -12.99
C TYR A 528 -36.34 28.54 -13.77
N THR A 529 -35.73 27.94 -14.79
CA THR A 529 -34.60 28.50 -15.53
C THR A 529 -35.01 29.31 -16.77
N ALA A 530 -36.30 29.51 -17.01
CA ALA A 530 -36.84 30.16 -18.20
C ALA A 530 -36.18 31.52 -18.50
N ASN A 531 -35.86 32.30 -17.46
CA ASN A 531 -35.30 33.65 -17.56
C ASN A 531 -33.88 33.78 -16.97
N LEU A 532 -33.23 32.65 -16.67
CA LEU A 532 -31.88 32.65 -16.13
C LEU A 532 -30.85 32.60 -17.28
N PRO A 533 -29.79 33.43 -17.23
CA PRO A 533 -28.63 33.25 -18.10
C PRO A 533 -27.88 31.98 -17.69
N GLY A 534 -27.27 31.28 -18.64
CA GLY A 534 -26.52 30.07 -18.34
C GLY A 534 -25.77 29.51 -19.53
N GLU A 535 -24.97 28.50 -19.25
CA GLU A 535 -24.23 27.75 -20.26
C GLU A 535 -25.20 26.79 -20.97
N THR A 536 -24.97 26.58 -22.26
CA THR A 536 -25.84 25.77 -23.11
C THR A 536 -25.01 24.81 -23.92
N VAL A 537 -25.66 23.79 -24.48
CA VAL A 537 -24.96 22.80 -25.31
C VAL A 537 -24.52 23.41 -26.64
N GLY A 538 -23.31 23.05 -27.07
CA GLY A 538 -22.75 23.48 -28.34
C GLY A 538 -23.60 23.05 -29.56
N PRO A 539 -23.26 23.52 -30.77
CA PRO A 539 -24.06 23.29 -31.96
C PRO A 539 -24.04 21.86 -32.52
N GLY A 540 -23.29 20.95 -31.90
CA GLY A 540 -23.00 19.61 -32.41
C GLY A 540 -21.72 19.59 -33.25
N ARG A 541 -20.99 18.46 -33.23
CA ARG A 541 -19.76 18.27 -34.02
C ARG A 541 -19.72 16.90 -34.69
N GLY A 542 -18.79 16.74 -35.63
CA GLY A 542 -18.64 15.50 -36.40
C GLY A 542 -19.81 15.25 -37.36
N SER A 543 -20.00 13.99 -37.75
CA SER A 543 -20.94 13.63 -38.80
C SER A 543 -22.42 13.77 -38.40
N ALA A 544 -22.75 13.78 -37.10
CA ALA A 544 -24.13 13.92 -36.63
C ALA A 544 -24.82 15.22 -37.10
N ALA A 545 -24.04 16.28 -37.40
CA ALA A 545 -24.56 17.52 -37.98
C ALA A 545 -25.15 17.33 -39.39
N GLY A 546 -24.85 16.21 -40.07
CA GLY A 546 -25.43 15.84 -41.35
C GLY A 546 -26.80 15.17 -41.26
N SER A 547 -27.36 14.94 -40.07
CA SER A 547 -28.69 14.35 -39.91
C SER A 547 -29.76 15.41 -39.65
N LEU A 548 -30.80 15.39 -40.47
CA LEU A 548 -32.02 16.17 -40.29
C LEU A 548 -32.77 15.74 -39.02
N VAL A 549 -32.82 14.44 -38.73
CA VAL A 549 -33.43 13.93 -37.48
C VAL A 549 -32.74 14.51 -36.25
N CYS A 550 -31.40 14.45 -36.20
CA CYS A 550 -30.62 15.01 -35.09
C CYS A 550 -30.84 16.52 -34.91
N TYR A 551 -31.00 17.27 -36.01
CA TYR A 551 -31.28 18.71 -35.95
C TYR A 551 -32.67 19.01 -35.40
N LEU A 552 -33.69 18.26 -35.86
CA LEU A 552 -35.08 18.44 -35.46
C LEU A 552 -35.32 18.13 -33.99
N ILE A 553 -34.74 17.06 -33.47
CA ILE A 553 -34.86 16.68 -32.05
C ILE A 553 -33.87 17.45 -31.16
N GLY A 554 -33.02 18.31 -31.74
CA GLY A 554 -32.13 19.18 -30.98
C GLY A 554 -30.82 18.54 -30.51
N ILE A 555 -30.46 17.36 -31.00
CA ILE A 555 -29.10 16.82 -30.80
C ILE A 555 -28.05 17.73 -31.44
N THR A 556 -28.36 18.32 -32.60
CA THR A 556 -27.51 19.32 -33.27
C THR A 556 -28.27 20.64 -33.45
N ASN A 557 -27.53 21.73 -33.65
CA ASN A 557 -28.07 23.07 -33.94
C ASN A 557 -27.59 23.61 -35.30
N ILE A 558 -26.99 22.77 -36.14
CA ILE A 558 -26.59 23.10 -37.51
C ILE A 558 -27.63 22.52 -38.46
N ASP A 559 -28.26 23.38 -39.27
CA ASP A 559 -29.25 22.98 -40.27
C ASP A 559 -28.57 22.24 -41.44
N PRO A 560 -28.81 20.92 -41.60
CA PRO A 560 -28.16 20.14 -42.64
C PRO A 560 -28.71 20.42 -44.04
N LEU A 561 -29.95 20.92 -44.16
CA LEU A 561 -30.54 21.30 -45.44
C LEU A 561 -29.88 22.58 -45.96
N LYS A 562 -29.73 23.58 -45.08
CA LYS A 562 -29.10 24.87 -45.41
C LYS A 562 -27.66 24.71 -45.93
N TYR A 563 -26.88 23.82 -45.32
CA TYR A 563 -25.46 23.64 -45.65
C TYR A 563 -25.18 22.43 -46.55
N GLY A 564 -26.20 21.73 -47.04
CA GLY A 564 -26.03 20.58 -47.93
C GLY A 564 -25.27 19.42 -47.28
N LEU A 565 -25.47 19.19 -45.97
CA LEU A 565 -24.78 18.14 -45.22
C LEU A 565 -25.44 16.78 -45.45
N LEU A 566 -24.60 15.76 -45.68
CA LEU A 566 -25.03 14.41 -46.07
C LEU A 566 -25.27 13.51 -44.86
N PHE A 567 -26.42 12.83 -44.83
CA PHE A 567 -26.76 11.86 -43.80
C PHE A 567 -25.86 10.62 -43.85
N GLU A 568 -25.47 10.18 -45.04
CA GLU A 568 -24.67 8.96 -45.26
C GLU A 568 -23.26 9.08 -44.68
N ARG A 569 -22.79 10.31 -44.44
CA ARG A 569 -21.52 10.56 -43.72
C ARG A 569 -21.64 10.23 -42.22
N PHE A 570 -22.87 10.26 -41.69
CA PHE A 570 -23.24 9.91 -40.33
C PHE A 570 -23.56 8.43 -40.19
N LEU A 571 -24.59 7.95 -40.90
CA LEU A 571 -25.01 6.55 -40.90
C LEU A 571 -25.06 6.05 -42.34
N ASN A 572 -24.21 5.08 -42.65
CA ASN A 572 -24.17 4.46 -43.98
C ASN A 572 -24.99 3.15 -43.95
N PRO A 573 -26.08 3.04 -44.73
CA PRO A 573 -26.94 1.86 -44.75
C PRO A 573 -26.23 0.58 -45.26
N GLU A 574 -25.17 0.71 -46.06
CA GLU A 574 -24.39 -0.43 -46.58
C GLU A 574 -23.38 -0.97 -45.54
N ARG A 575 -23.24 -0.29 -44.40
CA ARG A 575 -22.40 -0.72 -43.28
C ARG A 575 -23.24 -0.86 -42.02
N VAL A 576 -23.77 -2.06 -41.78
CA VAL A 576 -24.38 -2.44 -40.48
C VAL A 576 -23.28 -2.70 -39.44
N SER A 577 -22.40 -1.71 -39.27
CA SER A 577 -21.39 -1.64 -38.23
C SER A 577 -21.52 -0.28 -37.59
N MET A 578 -21.54 -0.22 -36.26
CA MET A 578 -21.31 1.02 -35.55
C MET A 578 -20.02 1.64 -36.12
N PRO A 579 -20.02 2.87 -36.67
CA PRO A 579 -18.87 3.37 -37.41
C PRO A 579 -17.62 3.34 -36.51
N GLU A 580 -16.44 3.09 -37.07
CA GLU A 580 -15.21 2.77 -36.30
C GLU A 580 -14.85 3.85 -35.26
N GLN A 581 -15.18 5.11 -35.55
CA GLN A 581 -15.11 6.27 -34.66
C GLN A 581 -16.04 6.22 -33.42
N TYR A 582 -16.85 5.17 -33.27
CA TYR A 582 -17.75 4.91 -32.14
C TYR A 582 -17.40 3.62 -31.37
N ARG A 583 -16.45 2.79 -31.85
CA ARG A 583 -16.05 1.51 -31.23
C ARG A 583 -14.74 1.55 -30.44
N ALA A 584 -13.85 2.50 -30.72
CA ALA A 584 -12.46 2.47 -30.21
C ALA A 584 -11.97 3.75 -29.52
N SER A 585 -12.83 4.75 -29.30
CA SER A 585 -12.46 5.95 -28.54
C SER A 585 -13.17 5.96 -27.20
N ASN A 586 -12.44 6.35 -26.14
CA ASN A 586 -12.97 6.86 -24.85
C ASN A 586 -13.83 8.14 -25.03
N VAL A 587 -14.44 8.33 -26.20
CA VAL A 587 -15.02 9.59 -26.65
C VAL A 587 -16.16 9.30 -27.63
N ASN A 588 -17.39 9.57 -27.21
CA ASN A 588 -18.61 9.50 -28.02
C ASN A 588 -18.67 10.71 -28.98
N PRO A 589 -18.72 10.53 -30.32
CA PRO A 589 -18.72 11.62 -31.30
C PRO A 589 -19.92 12.58 -31.24
N ILE A 590 -21.06 12.19 -30.65
CA ILE A 590 -22.19 13.10 -30.47
C ILE A 590 -22.00 13.97 -29.23
N THR A 591 -21.48 13.42 -28.13
CA THR A 591 -21.18 14.18 -26.90
C THR A 591 -19.90 14.99 -26.98
N GLN A 592 -19.12 14.77 -28.03
CA GLN A 592 -17.82 15.33 -28.22
C GLN A 592 -17.90 16.89 -28.08
N GLY A 593 -18.98 17.58 -28.45
CA GLY A 593 -19.14 19.04 -28.27
C GLY A 593 -20.17 19.52 -27.23
N CYS A 594 -20.66 18.68 -26.32
CA CYS A 594 -21.76 19.06 -25.43
C CYS A 594 -21.32 19.71 -24.12
N ALA A 595 -20.02 19.68 -23.82
CA ALA A 595 -19.38 20.57 -22.86
C ALA A 595 -18.56 21.61 -23.64
N ALA A 596 -19.10 22.81 -23.73
CA ALA A 596 -18.39 24.03 -24.07
C ALA A 596 -18.72 25.06 -23.01
#